data_AF-A0A2A9M3H6-F1
#
_entry.id   AF-A0A2A9M3H6-F1
#
_cell.length_a   1.000
_cell.length_b   1.000
_cell.length_c   1.000
_cell.angle_alpha   90.00
_cell.angle_beta   90.00
_cell.angle_gamma   90.00
#
_symmetry.space_group_name_H-M   'P 1'
#
loop_
_entity.id
_entity.type
_entity.pdbx_description
1 polymer ?
#
loop_
_entity_poly.entity_id
_entity_poly.type
_entity_poly.pdbx_seq_one_letter_code
_entity_poly.pdbx_strand_id
1 'polypeptide(L)'
;MKKLLIATAIGALSATMLVSAPSAFAQGTTTTAKKTAKRPAPAKRIIPRSKKAQARAAAKVDPVPDGAVKWSCKDGLSFDLAGDMKRDQVVTVHWAKKNYKLPRQATTTGADTFYDPANGFKLIVIPTKAMLFTDANGGERLADECVTPEMAQGAAAPTQSNELKPATN
;
A
#
# COMPACT_ATOMS: atom_id res chain seq x y z
N MET A 1 16.92 2.61 35.36
CA MET A 1 18.17 3.40 35.23
C MET A 1 19.17 2.65 34.35
N LYS A 2 19.33 3.02 33.07
CA LYS A 2 20.50 2.67 32.24
C LYS A 2 20.66 3.81 31.23
N LYS A 3 21.63 4.68 31.47
CA LYS A 3 21.95 5.83 30.61
C LYS A 3 22.88 5.34 29.50
N LEU A 4 22.42 5.46 28.26
CA LEU A 4 23.19 5.17 27.05
C LEU A 4 24.17 6.32 26.82
N LEU A 5 25.46 6.00 26.71
CA LEU A 5 26.51 6.95 26.36
C LEU A 5 26.59 7.12 24.84
N ILE A 6 26.45 8.36 24.41
CA ILE A 6 26.66 8.85 23.06
C ILE A 6 28.17 9.05 22.87
N ALA A 7 28.76 8.47 21.83
CA ALA A 7 30.11 8.79 21.38
C ALA A 7 30.09 9.04 19.87
N THR A 8 30.12 10.33 19.53
CA THR A 8 30.41 10.88 18.21
C THR A 8 31.87 10.66 17.84
N ALA A 9 32.14 10.11 16.65
CA ALA A 9 33.45 10.18 16.02
C ALA A 9 33.28 10.57 14.55
N ILE A 10 33.66 11.81 14.25
CA ILE A 10 33.88 12.35 12.92
C ILE A 10 35.21 11.76 12.43
N GLY A 11 35.21 11.14 11.25
CA GLY A 11 36.42 10.62 10.62
C GLY A 11 36.27 10.67 9.11
N ALA A 12 36.70 11.77 8.52
CA ALA A 12 36.87 11.92 7.08
C ALA A 12 37.97 11.00 6.58
N LEU A 13 37.72 10.23 5.51
CA LEU A 13 38.78 9.75 4.63
C LEU A 13 38.25 9.67 3.20
N SER A 14 38.67 10.64 2.40
CA SER A 14 38.54 10.67 0.96
C SER A 14 39.40 9.57 0.32
N ALA A 15 38.85 8.77 -0.59
CA ALA A 15 39.62 8.14 -1.66
C ALA A 15 38.72 7.86 -2.87
N THR A 16 39.06 8.55 -3.94
CA THR A 16 38.59 8.52 -5.32
C THR A 16 38.67 7.11 -5.93
N MET A 17 37.66 6.69 -6.69
CA MET A 17 37.85 5.93 -7.94
C MET A 17 36.68 6.18 -8.90
N LEU A 18 37.00 6.90 -9.97
CA LEU A 18 36.21 7.01 -11.19
C LEU A 18 36.31 5.68 -11.95
N VAL A 19 35.16 5.07 -12.29
CA VAL A 19 35.07 4.20 -13.46
C VAL A 19 33.84 4.62 -14.26
N SER A 20 34.10 5.46 -15.25
CA SER A 20 33.30 5.62 -16.44
C SER A 20 33.50 4.39 -17.34
N ALA A 21 32.46 3.58 -17.54
CA ALA A 21 32.43 2.60 -18.61
C ALA A 21 31.65 3.18 -19.81
N PRO A 22 32.21 3.17 -21.03
CA PRO A 22 31.64 3.86 -22.18
C PRO A 22 30.43 3.13 -22.77
N SER A 23 29.49 3.94 -23.25
CA SER A 23 28.45 3.59 -24.21
C SER A 23 29.06 2.92 -25.44
N ALA A 24 28.70 1.66 -25.66
CA ALA A 24 29.00 0.93 -26.88
C ALA A 24 28.22 1.55 -28.05
N PHE A 25 28.87 2.44 -28.80
CA PHE A 25 28.41 2.87 -30.11
C PHE A 25 28.70 1.79 -31.14
N ALA A 26 27.66 1.45 -31.91
CA ALA A 26 27.70 0.53 -33.03
C ALA A 26 28.65 1.04 -34.12
N GLN A 27 29.70 0.26 -34.40
CA GLN A 27 30.56 0.49 -35.54
C GLN A 27 29.83 0.02 -36.81
N GLY A 28 29.51 0.98 -37.67
CA GLY A 28 28.98 0.72 -38.99
C GLY A 28 30.03 0.06 -39.87
N THR A 29 29.76 -1.17 -40.29
CA THR A 29 30.42 -1.82 -41.42
C THR A 29 29.47 -1.80 -42.60
N THR A 30 29.77 -0.94 -43.56
CA THR A 30 29.31 -1.06 -44.94
C THR A 30 29.85 -2.35 -45.53
N THR A 31 28.98 -3.28 -45.94
CA THR A 31 29.21 -4.15 -47.11
C THR A 31 27.94 -4.91 -47.50
N THR A 32 27.63 -4.80 -48.78
CA THR A 32 26.88 -5.74 -49.63
C THR A 32 25.39 -6.00 -49.34
N ALA A 33 24.58 -5.37 -50.20
CA ALA A 33 23.24 -5.77 -50.52
C ALA A 33 23.16 -7.26 -50.92
N LYS A 34 22.40 -8.04 -50.15
CA LYS A 34 21.81 -9.30 -50.60
C LYS A 34 20.30 -9.19 -50.37
N LYS A 35 19.54 -9.09 -51.47
CA LYS A 35 18.08 -9.21 -51.46
C LYS A 35 17.73 -10.63 -51.01
N THR A 36 17.27 -10.76 -49.78
CA THR A 36 16.58 -11.95 -49.28
C THR A 36 15.16 -11.56 -48.90
N ALA A 37 14.21 -12.37 -49.38
CA ALA A 37 12.78 -12.13 -49.34
C ALA A 37 12.26 -11.74 -47.94
N LYS A 38 11.45 -10.68 -47.92
CA LYS A 38 10.75 -10.14 -46.75
C LYS A 38 9.78 -11.19 -46.21
N ARG A 39 10.16 -11.89 -45.14
CA ARG A 39 9.18 -12.63 -44.32
C ARG A 39 8.31 -11.59 -43.60
N PRO A 40 6.97 -11.63 -43.71
CA PRO A 40 6.12 -10.64 -43.04
C PRO A 40 6.34 -10.71 -41.53
N ALA A 41 6.49 -9.55 -40.91
CA ALA A 41 6.53 -9.42 -39.46
C ALA A 41 5.23 -10.03 -38.88
N PRO A 42 5.29 -10.82 -37.80
CA PRO A 42 4.08 -11.36 -37.19
C PRO A 42 3.22 -10.18 -36.75
N ALA A 43 2.03 -10.06 -37.36
CA ALA A 43 1.06 -9.05 -36.96
C ALA A 43 0.86 -9.14 -35.45
N LYS A 44 1.05 -8.01 -34.74
CA LYS A 44 0.67 -7.86 -33.33
C LYS A 44 -0.84 -8.03 -33.25
N ARG A 45 -1.28 -9.29 -33.16
CA ARG A 45 -2.67 -9.62 -32.90
C ARG A 45 -2.91 -9.30 -31.44
N ILE A 46 -3.60 -8.18 -31.19
CA ILE A 46 -4.16 -7.86 -29.87
C ILE A 46 -5.27 -8.89 -29.65
N ILE A 47 -4.91 -10.08 -29.17
CA ILE A 47 -5.87 -11.09 -28.78
C ILE A 47 -6.44 -10.64 -27.44
N PRO A 48 -7.75 -10.37 -27.31
CA PRO A 48 -8.34 -10.11 -26.01
C PRO A 48 -8.08 -11.33 -25.12
N ARG A 49 -7.49 -11.11 -23.94
CA ARG A 49 -7.17 -12.20 -23.00
C ARG A 49 -8.41 -13.08 -22.80
N SER A 50 -8.27 -14.40 -22.85
CA SER A 50 -9.41 -15.29 -22.66
C SER A 50 -10.05 -15.08 -21.28
N LYS A 51 -11.38 -15.22 -21.17
CA LYS A 51 -12.11 -15.14 -19.89
C LYS A 51 -11.50 -16.05 -18.82
N LYS A 52 -10.93 -17.19 -19.22
CA LYS A 52 -10.20 -18.14 -18.35
C LYS A 52 -8.87 -17.58 -17.82
N ALA A 53 -8.13 -16.81 -18.62
CA ALA A 53 -6.92 -16.12 -18.16
C ALA A 53 -7.26 -14.93 -17.24
N GLN A 54 -8.38 -14.24 -17.50
CA GLN A 54 -8.89 -13.17 -16.65
C GLN A 54 -9.38 -13.72 -15.30
N ALA A 55 -10.12 -14.83 -15.29
CA ALA A 55 -10.56 -15.52 -14.07
C ALA A 55 -9.37 -16.05 -13.24
N ARG A 56 -8.32 -16.57 -13.88
CA ARG A 56 -7.09 -17.00 -13.18
C ARG A 56 -6.27 -15.85 -12.61
N ALA A 57 -6.31 -14.67 -13.23
CA ALA A 57 -5.69 -13.46 -12.70
C ALA A 57 -6.50 -12.87 -11.54
N ALA A 58 -7.84 -12.91 -11.63
CA ALA A 58 -8.75 -12.54 -10.55
C ALA A 58 -8.61 -13.47 -9.34
N ALA A 59 -8.37 -14.77 -9.54
CA ALA A 59 -8.14 -15.72 -8.43
C ALA A 59 -6.86 -15.47 -7.61
N LYS A 60 -5.97 -14.58 -8.05
CA LYS A 60 -4.80 -14.13 -7.27
C LYS A 60 -5.06 -12.86 -6.47
N VAL A 61 -6.25 -12.28 -6.61
CA VAL A 61 -6.69 -11.05 -5.96
C VAL A 61 -7.89 -11.41 -5.12
N ASP A 62 -7.79 -11.17 -3.81
CA ASP A 62 -8.99 -11.29 -2.99
C ASP A 62 -10.02 -10.27 -3.48
N PRO A 63 -11.30 -10.64 -3.62
CA PRO A 63 -12.32 -9.67 -3.97
C PRO A 63 -12.45 -8.62 -2.85
N VAL A 64 -12.77 -7.38 -3.24
CA VAL A 64 -13.16 -6.35 -2.28
C VAL A 64 -14.37 -6.88 -1.51
N PRO A 65 -14.35 -6.90 -0.16
CA PRO A 65 -15.46 -7.44 0.61
C PRO A 65 -16.76 -6.67 0.37
N ASP A 66 -17.90 -7.36 0.43
CA ASP A 66 -19.20 -6.71 0.34
C ASP A 66 -19.40 -5.70 1.48
N GLY A 67 -19.96 -4.53 1.15
CA GLY A 67 -20.14 -3.45 2.12
C GLY A 67 -18.86 -2.71 2.51
N ALA A 68 -17.74 -2.94 1.81
CA ALA A 68 -16.52 -2.19 2.08
C ALA A 68 -16.67 -0.71 1.70
N VAL A 69 -16.25 0.18 2.61
CA VAL A 69 -16.17 1.61 2.38
C VAL A 69 -14.77 1.95 1.90
N LYS A 70 -14.66 2.74 0.82
CA LYS A 70 -13.39 3.21 0.30
C LYS A 70 -12.83 4.34 1.15
N TRP A 71 -11.59 4.20 1.60
CA TRP A 71 -10.81 5.23 2.27
C TRP A 71 -9.77 5.80 1.32
N SER A 72 -9.83 7.11 1.09
CA SER A 72 -8.89 7.82 0.21
C SER A 72 -7.83 8.52 1.04
N CYS A 73 -6.56 8.30 0.69
CA CYS A 73 -5.40 8.74 1.46
C CYS A 73 -4.64 9.84 0.70
N LYS A 74 -3.78 10.57 1.43
CA LYS A 74 -3.11 11.77 0.91
C LYS A 74 -2.25 11.53 -0.33
N ASP A 75 -1.52 10.43 -0.37
CA ASP A 75 -0.56 10.15 -1.46
C ASP A 75 -1.22 9.51 -2.69
N GLY A 76 -2.53 9.70 -2.88
CA GLY A 76 -3.30 9.05 -3.94
C GLY A 76 -3.52 7.55 -3.70
N LEU A 77 -3.16 7.06 -2.52
CA LEU A 77 -3.40 5.69 -2.08
C LEU A 77 -4.83 5.53 -1.57
N SER A 78 -5.31 4.29 -1.53
CA SER A 78 -6.61 3.97 -0.96
C SER A 78 -6.68 2.52 -0.51
N PHE A 79 -7.48 2.27 0.52
CA PHE A 79 -7.87 0.92 0.93
C PHE A 79 -9.38 0.84 1.06
N ASP A 80 -9.93 -0.37 1.00
CA ASP A 80 -11.35 -0.59 1.27
C ASP A 80 -11.49 -1.28 2.62
N LEU A 81 -12.39 -0.79 3.47
CA LEU A 81 -12.61 -1.29 4.81
C LEU A 81 -14.02 -1.85 4.93
N ALA A 82 -14.12 -3.12 5.28
CA ALA A 82 -15.39 -3.78 5.58
C ALA A 82 -15.50 -4.14 7.07
N GLY A 83 -16.73 -4.09 7.57
CA GLY A 83 -17.07 -4.28 8.96
C GLY A 83 -17.54 -2.99 9.63
N ASP A 84 -18.26 -3.15 10.74
CA ASP A 84 -18.72 -2.06 11.57
C ASP A 84 -17.68 -1.74 12.64
N MET A 85 -16.95 -0.65 12.43
CA MET A 85 -15.96 -0.14 13.38
C MET A 85 -16.53 0.21 14.77
N LYS A 86 -17.85 0.31 14.92
CA LYS A 86 -18.51 0.58 16.20
C LYS A 86 -18.74 -0.68 17.01
N ARG A 87 -18.97 -1.82 16.36
CA ARG A 87 -19.43 -3.06 17.02
C ARG A 87 -18.50 -4.24 16.82
N ASP A 88 -17.85 -4.31 15.67
CA ASP A 88 -17.07 -5.47 15.29
C ASP A 88 -15.73 -5.51 16.03
N GLN A 89 -15.39 -6.72 16.47
CA GLN A 89 -14.09 -7.02 17.05
C GLN A 89 -13.03 -7.30 15.99
N VAL A 90 -13.44 -7.50 14.74
CA VAL A 90 -12.53 -7.76 13.61
C VAL A 90 -13.06 -7.00 12.41
N VAL A 91 -12.20 -6.18 11.81
CA VAL A 91 -12.48 -5.50 10.54
C VAL A 91 -11.67 -6.13 9.43
N THR A 92 -12.15 -6.03 8.19
CA THR A 92 -11.41 -6.52 7.01
C THR A 92 -10.92 -5.35 6.19
N VAL A 93 -9.60 -5.24 6.05
CA VAL A 93 -8.96 -4.25 5.17
C VAL A 93 -8.58 -4.93 3.86
N HIS A 94 -9.11 -4.45 2.75
CA HIS A 94 -8.64 -4.80 1.42
C HIS A 94 -7.48 -3.87 1.03
N TRP A 95 -6.26 -4.42 0.98
CA TRP A 95 -5.06 -3.68 0.61
C TRP A 95 -4.21 -4.48 -0.36
N ALA A 96 -3.67 -3.80 -1.38
CA ALA A 96 -2.74 -4.39 -2.35
C ALA A 96 -3.20 -5.76 -2.91
N LYS A 97 -4.51 -5.90 -3.20
CA LYS A 97 -5.17 -7.10 -3.74
C LYS A 97 -5.39 -8.24 -2.74
N LYS A 98 -5.27 -7.98 -1.44
CA LYS A 98 -5.46 -8.97 -0.38
C LYS A 98 -6.39 -8.46 0.70
N ASN A 99 -7.11 -9.39 1.32
CA ASN A 99 -7.96 -9.14 2.48
C ASN A 99 -7.21 -9.48 3.76
N TYR A 100 -7.05 -8.49 4.63
CA TYR A 100 -6.44 -8.62 5.95
C TYR A 100 -7.53 -8.52 6.99
N LYS A 101 -7.61 -9.50 7.89
CA LYS A 101 -8.54 -9.48 9.03
C LYS A 101 -7.81 -8.93 10.23
N LEU A 102 -8.17 -7.74 10.67
CA LEU A 102 -7.49 -7.06 11.77
C LEU A 102 -8.38 -7.10 13.02
N PRO A 103 -8.02 -7.88 14.05
CA PRO A 103 -8.64 -7.82 15.36
C PRO A 103 -8.44 -6.46 16.04
N ARG A 104 -9.48 -5.98 16.72
CA ARG A 104 -9.44 -4.79 17.56
C ARG A 104 -8.47 -5.00 18.72
N GLN A 105 -7.71 -3.96 19.02
CA GLN A 105 -6.80 -3.89 20.14
C GLN A 105 -7.40 -2.99 21.23
N ALA A 106 -7.15 -3.36 22.48
CA ALA A 106 -7.49 -2.49 23.59
C ALA A 106 -6.57 -1.26 23.58
N THR A 107 -7.17 -0.07 23.54
CA THR A 107 -6.45 1.20 23.49
C THR A 107 -6.89 2.10 24.62
N THR A 108 -5.95 2.81 25.23
CA THR A 108 -6.22 3.80 26.29
C THR A 108 -6.48 5.21 25.74
N THR A 109 -6.11 5.46 24.48
CA THR A 109 -6.15 6.80 23.86
C THR A 109 -7.47 7.13 23.15
N GLY A 110 -8.45 6.22 23.17
CA GLY A 110 -9.74 6.40 22.48
C GLY A 110 -9.65 6.35 20.95
N ALA A 111 -8.49 6.02 20.38
CA ALA A 111 -8.35 5.75 18.96
C ALA A 111 -8.57 4.26 18.71
N ASP A 112 -9.43 3.91 17.75
CA ASP A 112 -9.63 2.51 17.43
C ASP A 112 -8.40 1.98 16.71
N THR A 113 -7.73 1.01 17.33
CA THR A 113 -6.59 0.31 16.75
C THR A 113 -6.97 -1.12 16.44
N PHE A 114 -6.69 -1.55 15.22
CA PHE A 114 -6.83 -2.92 14.78
C PHE A 114 -5.48 -3.44 14.33
N TYR A 115 -5.13 -4.65 14.72
CA TYR A 115 -3.81 -5.21 14.45
C TYR A 115 -3.91 -6.71 14.17
N ASP A 116 -3.39 -7.10 13.01
CA ASP A 116 -3.18 -8.48 12.62
C ASP A 116 -1.72 -8.86 12.84
N PRO A 117 -1.40 -9.62 13.91
CA PRO A 117 -0.02 -10.05 14.19
C PRO A 117 0.50 -11.08 13.18
N ALA A 118 -0.37 -11.80 12.46
CA ALA A 118 0.07 -12.81 11.50
C ALA A 118 0.62 -12.19 10.22
N ASN A 119 0.04 -11.07 9.79
CA ASN A 119 0.48 -10.34 8.59
C ASN A 119 1.27 -9.06 8.92
N GLY A 120 1.36 -8.70 10.20
CA GLY A 120 2.00 -7.47 10.65
C GLY A 120 1.32 -6.23 10.08
N PHE A 121 -0.02 -6.20 10.03
CA PHE A 121 -0.81 -5.07 9.53
C PHE A 121 -1.52 -4.37 10.67
N LYS A 122 -1.40 -3.05 10.75
CA LYS A 122 -2.01 -2.24 11.81
C LYS A 122 -2.80 -1.09 11.20
N LEU A 123 -4.07 -1.00 11.53
CA LEU A 123 -4.94 0.11 11.19
C LEU A 123 -5.19 0.92 12.45
N ILE A 124 -4.89 2.22 12.41
CA ILE A 124 -5.23 3.16 13.48
C ILE A 124 -6.25 4.14 12.92
N VAL A 125 -7.39 4.27 13.58
CA VAL A 125 -8.45 5.21 13.19
C VAL A 125 -8.66 6.21 14.31
N ILE A 126 -8.45 7.47 13.97
CA ILE A 126 -8.75 8.62 14.82
C ILE A 126 -9.97 9.36 14.24
N PRO A 127 -10.64 10.25 15.01
CA PRO A 127 -11.91 10.83 14.59
C PRO A 127 -11.90 11.53 13.23
N THR A 128 -10.76 12.03 12.77
CA THR A 128 -10.64 12.81 11.53
C THR A 128 -9.95 12.06 10.38
N LYS A 129 -9.27 10.94 10.65
CA LYS A 129 -8.47 10.21 9.66
C LYS A 129 -8.09 8.80 10.12
N ALA A 130 -7.69 7.95 9.17
CA ALA A 130 -7.08 6.66 9.43
C ALA A 130 -5.65 6.60 8.90
N MET A 131 -4.85 5.72 9.49
CA MET A 131 -3.48 5.42 9.09
C MET A 131 -3.28 3.90 9.05
N LEU A 132 -2.67 3.41 7.99
CA LEU A 132 -2.34 1.99 7.80
C LEU A 132 -0.82 1.80 7.89
N PHE A 133 -0.41 0.85 8.71
CA PHE A 133 0.99 0.52 8.95
C PHE A 133 1.25 -0.95 8.65
N THR A 134 2.51 -1.24 8.35
CA THR A 134 3.05 -2.60 8.35
C THR A 134 4.22 -2.71 9.32
N ASP A 135 4.39 -3.86 9.95
CA ASP A 135 5.58 -4.15 10.76
C ASP A 135 6.82 -4.44 9.89
N ALA A 136 6.65 -4.57 8.57
CA ALA A 136 7.78 -4.60 7.65
C ALA A 136 8.63 -3.32 7.79
N ASN A 137 9.94 -3.46 7.57
CA ASN A 137 10.92 -2.38 7.64
C ASN A 137 10.89 -1.58 8.97
N GLY A 138 10.44 -2.19 10.08
CA GLY A 138 10.44 -1.58 11.39
C GLY A 138 9.23 -0.68 11.70
N GLY A 139 8.10 -0.86 11.00
CA GLY A 139 6.88 -0.08 11.27
C GLY A 139 6.56 0.96 10.20
N GLU A 140 6.73 0.61 8.92
CA GLU A 140 6.49 1.52 7.81
C GLU A 140 5.01 1.94 7.70
N ARG A 141 4.77 3.22 7.44
CA ARG A 141 3.45 3.77 7.11
C ARG A 141 3.13 3.47 5.66
N LEU A 142 2.14 2.63 5.43
CA LEU A 142 1.70 2.25 4.09
C LEU A 142 0.72 3.25 3.49
N ALA A 143 -0.13 3.84 4.32
CA ALA A 143 -1.09 4.83 3.89
C ALA A 143 -1.37 5.81 5.03
N ASP A 144 -1.22 7.10 4.75
CA ASP A 144 -1.40 8.18 5.72
C ASP A 144 -2.61 9.06 5.36
N GLU A 145 -3.19 9.62 6.41
CA GLU A 145 -4.28 10.62 6.35
C GLU A 145 -5.46 10.17 5.47
N CYS A 146 -5.92 8.94 5.70
CA CYS A 146 -7.01 8.36 4.94
C CYS A 146 -8.37 8.82 5.48
N VAL A 147 -9.29 9.20 4.59
CA VAL A 147 -10.64 9.67 4.92
C VAL A 147 -11.69 8.96 4.07
N THR A 148 -12.88 8.75 4.63
CA THR A 148 -14.05 8.34 3.85
C THR A 148 -14.66 9.54 3.12
N PRO A 149 -15.53 9.33 2.11
CA PRO A 149 -16.25 10.42 1.46
C PRO A 149 -17.06 11.28 2.44
N GLU A 150 -17.66 10.66 3.46
CA GLU A 150 -18.42 11.35 4.51
C GLU A 150 -17.50 12.19 5.42
N MET A 151 -16.33 11.67 5.76
CA MET A 151 -15.34 12.41 6.55
C MET A 151 -14.76 13.61 5.80
N ALA A 152 -14.60 13.49 4.48
CA ALA A 152 -14.21 14.62 3.63
C ALA A 152 -15.26 15.75 3.64
N GLN A 153 -16.52 15.44 3.97
CA GLN A 153 -17.61 16.41 4.15
C GLN A 153 -17.73 16.93 5.60
N GLY A 154 -16.83 16.51 6.50
CA GLY A 154 -16.80 16.95 7.90
C GLY A 154 -17.45 15.98 8.89
N ALA A 155 -17.90 14.81 8.45
CA ALA A 155 -18.35 13.77 9.38
C ALA A 155 -17.18 13.21 10.19
N ALA A 156 -17.46 12.74 11.41
CA ALA A 156 -16.47 12.04 12.21
C ALA A 156 -16.36 10.57 11.78
N ALA A 157 -15.17 9.96 11.93
CA ALA A 157 -14.98 8.54 11.68
C ALA A 157 -15.91 7.68 12.56
N PRO A 158 -16.39 6.52 12.07
CA PRO A 158 -17.31 5.64 12.81
C PRO A 158 -16.58 4.84 13.91
N THR A 159 -15.89 5.52 14.82
CA THR A 159 -15.16 4.89 15.92
C THR A 159 -16.03 4.65 17.15
N GLN A 160 -15.67 3.66 17.98
CA GLN A 160 -16.36 3.40 19.25
C GLN A 160 -16.34 4.62 20.17
N SER A 161 -15.22 5.33 20.20
CA SER A 161 -15.07 6.52 21.05
C SER A 161 -15.95 7.69 20.60
N ASN A 162 -16.35 7.73 19.33
CA ASN A 162 -17.34 8.70 18.87
C ASN A 162 -18.77 8.32 19.28
N GLU A 163 -19.09 7.03 19.45
CA GLU A 163 -20.39 6.60 20.00
C GLU A 163 -20.53 6.84 21.51
N LEU A 164 -19.41 6.80 22.24
CA LEU A 164 -19.40 7.05 23.69
C LEU A 164 -19.53 8.54 24.04
N LYS A 165 -19.49 9.45 23.06
CA LYS A 165 -19.79 10.87 23.31
C LYS A 165 -21.27 10.99 23.65
N PRO A 166 -21.63 11.49 24.85
CA PRO A 166 -23.03 11.71 25.18
C PRO A 166 -23.64 12.66 24.15
N ALA A 167 -24.81 12.30 23.63
CA ALA A 167 -25.59 13.17 22.75
C ALA A 167 -25.74 14.52 23.45
N THR A 168 -25.08 15.53 22.90
CA THR A 168 -25.21 16.90 23.40
C THR A 168 -26.57 17.38 22.92
N ASN A 169 -27.59 17.19 23.77
CA ASN A 169 -28.88 17.86 23.64
C ASN A 169 -28.74 19.34 24.04
#